data_AF-A0A7C3R1E9-F1
#
_entry.id   AF-A0A7C3R1E9-F1
#
_cell.length_a   1.000
_cell.length_b   1.000
_cell.length_c   1.000
_cell.angle_alpha   90.00
_cell.angle_beta   90.00
_cell.angle_gamma   90.00
#
_symmetry.space_group_name_H-M   'P 1'
#
loop_
_entity.id
_entity.type
_entity.pdbx_description
1 polymer ?
#
loop_
_entity_poly.entity_id
_entity_poly.type
_entity_poly.pdbx_seq_one_letter_code
_entity_poly.pdbx_strand_id
1 'polypeptide(L)'
;MYTVIMEQECSCFKKSGLTNNNKFNTRQEANNFAKMVAEIMNEDFCSKHTFYAQRAEDDMYVIRVTIGEAPIIGTSCSTPATDDWEKYMQKD
;
A
#
# COMPACT_ATOMS: atom_id res chain seq x y z
N MET A 1 -23.26 15.58 8.49
CA MET A 1 -22.37 14.65 9.25
C MET A 1 -21.46 14.03 8.23
N TYR A 2 -20.17 13.94 8.52
CA TYR A 2 -19.19 13.47 7.55
C TYR A 2 -18.87 12.00 7.72
N THR A 3 -18.77 11.24 6.63
CA THR A 3 -18.47 9.80 6.68
C THR A 3 -17.16 9.52 5.97
N VAL A 4 -16.29 8.73 6.60
CA VAL A 4 -15.05 8.22 5.99
C VAL A 4 -15.23 6.74 5.70
N ILE A 5 -15.05 6.35 4.44
CA ILE A 5 -15.12 4.97 3.99
C ILE A 5 -13.79 4.51 3.37
N MET A 6 -13.44 3.25 3.57
CA MET A 6 -12.36 2.56 2.87
C MET A 6 -12.91 2.00 1.56
N GLU A 7 -12.26 2.32 0.43
CA GLU A 7 -12.67 1.82 -0.88
C GLU A 7 -12.56 0.29 -0.96
N GLN A 8 -11.47 -0.27 -0.46
CA GLN A 8 -11.25 -1.71 -0.43
C GLN A 8 -10.67 -2.16 0.92
N GLU A 9 -11.35 -3.12 1.54
CA GLU A 9 -10.88 -3.74 2.79
C GLU A 9 -9.89 -4.88 2.49
N CYS A 10 -8.68 -4.52 2.08
CA CYS A 10 -7.62 -5.50 1.84
C CYS A 10 -7.23 -6.25 3.14
N SER A 11 -6.52 -7.37 3.01
CA SER A 11 -6.08 -8.16 4.17
C SER A 11 -5.26 -7.35 5.18
N CYS A 12 -4.51 -6.35 4.74
CA CYS A 12 -3.75 -5.44 5.61
C CYS A 12 -4.68 -4.58 6.49
N PHE A 13 -5.72 -3.97 5.89
CA PHE A 13 -6.74 -3.22 6.60
C PHE A 13 -7.48 -4.08 7.64
N LYS A 14 -7.87 -5.31 7.27
CA LYS A 14 -8.54 -6.22 8.21
C LYS A 14 -7.67 -6.60 9.41
N LYS A 15 -6.34 -6.54 9.27
CA LYS A 15 -5.37 -6.84 10.33
C LYS A 15 -5.00 -5.62 11.18
N SER A 16 -5.26 -4.41 10.72
CA SER A 16 -4.88 -3.19 11.46
C SER A 16 -5.81 -2.85 12.62
N GLY A 17 -6.98 -3.49 12.71
CA GLY A 17 -7.99 -3.16 13.71
C GLY A 17 -8.71 -1.83 13.44
N LEU A 18 -8.47 -1.19 12.29
CA LEU A 18 -9.21 0.00 11.89
C LEU A 18 -10.64 -0.36 11.47
N THR A 19 -11.59 0.51 11.81
CA THR A 19 -13.00 0.39 11.44
C THR A 19 -13.29 1.12 10.14
N ASN A 20 -14.25 0.62 9.37
CA ASN A 20 -14.79 1.29 8.18
C ASN A 20 -16.08 2.08 8.55
N ASN A 21 -16.54 2.98 7.67
CA ASN A 21 -17.76 3.80 7.86
C ASN A 21 -17.74 4.69 9.12
N ASN A 22 -16.57 5.27 9.45
CA ASN A 22 -16.46 6.17 10.61
C ASN A 22 -17.19 7.49 10.32
N LYS A 23 -17.94 7.97 11.32
CA LYS A 23 -18.73 9.21 11.22
C LYS A 23 -18.14 10.29 12.10
N PHE A 24 -18.10 11.51 11.57
CA PHE A 24 -17.54 12.69 12.20
C PHE A 24 -18.49 13.88 12.11
N ASN A 25 -18.34 14.83 13.02
CA ASN A 25 -19.22 15.99 13.08
C ASN A 25 -18.71 17.11 12.16
N THR A 26 -17.39 17.23 12.03
CA THR A 26 -16.78 18.28 11.21
C THR A 26 -16.06 17.71 9.99
N ARG A 27 -16.03 18.53 8.94
CA ARG A 27 -15.27 18.24 7.72
C ARG A 27 -13.78 18.05 8.02
N GLN A 28 -13.24 18.83 8.95
CA GLN A 28 -11.84 18.79 9.33
C GLN A 28 -11.48 17.47 10.03
N GLU A 29 -12.33 17.01 10.96
CA GLU A 29 -12.16 15.71 11.61
C GLU A 29 -12.13 14.57 10.59
N ALA A 30 -13.12 14.53 9.69
CA ALA A 30 -13.19 13.49 8.67
C ALA A 30 -11.97 13.52 7.73
N ASN A 31 -11.52 14.71 7.33
CA ASN A 31 -10.34 14.86 6.48
C ASN A 31 -9.06 14.41 7.19
N ASN A 32 -8.88 14.82 8.44
CA ASN A 32 -7.70 14.46 9.24
C ASN A 32 -7.67 12.95 9.50
N PHE A 33 -8.81 12.35 9.83
CA PHE A 33 -8.92 10.90 10.01
C PHE A 33 -8.61 10.15 8.72
N ALA A 34 -9.17 10.55 7.59
CA ALA A 34 -8.90 9.90 6.30
C ALA A 34 -7.41 9.96 5.90
N LYS A 35 -6.75 11.09 6.13
CA LYS A 35 -5.30 11.26 5.89
C LYS A 35 -4.46 10.39 6.81
N MET A 36 -4.74 10.43 8.11
CA MET A 36 -4.05 9.61 9.12
C MET A 36 -4.15 8.12 8.78
N VAL A 37 -5.34 7.63 8.42
CA VAL A 37 -5.52 6.23 8.05
C VAL A 37 -4.72 5.87 6.79
N ALA A 38 -4.70 6.76 5.79
CA ALA A 38 -3.91 6.53 4.58
C ALA A 38 -2.40 6.47 4.88
N GLU A 39 -1.89 7.36 5.73
CA GLU A 39 -0.49 7.40 6.16
C GLU A 39 -0.10 6.11 6.91
N ILE A 40 -0.85 5.74 7.95
CA ILE A 40 -0.61 4.51 8.73
C ILE A 40 -0.68 3.26 7.82
N MET A 41 -1.63 3.22 6.88
CA MET A 41 -1.75 2.11 5.95
C MET A 41 -0.54 1.98 5.01
N ASN A 42 0.01 3.11 4.57
CA ASN A 42 1.18 3.15 3.69
C ASN A 42 2.48 2.83 4.43
N GLU A 43 2.61 3.23 5.69
CA GLU A 43 3.84 3.07 6.46
C GLU A 43 3.92 1.71 7.18
N ASP A 44 2.85 1.29 7.84
CA ASP A 44 2.92 0.17 8.80
C ASP A 44 2.25 -1.13 8.30
N PHE A 45 1.29 -1.04 7.38
CA PHE A 45 0.43 -2.19 7.06
C PHE A 45 0.58 -2.75 5.65
N CYS A 46 0.85 -1.90 4.66
CA CYS A 46 0.81 -2.33 3.27
C CYS A 46 2.03 -1.89 2.47
N SER A 47 2.84 -2.86 2.05
CA SER A 47 3.98 -2.64 1.15
C SER A 47 3.64 -2.79 -0.34
N LYS A 48 2.38 -3.07 -0.68
CA LYS A 48 1.91 -3.35 -2.05
C LYS A 48 0.83 -2.41 -2.56
N HIS A 49 0.06 -1.83 -1.65
CA HIS A 49 -0.97 -0.87 -1.99
C HIS A 49 -0.56 0.50 -1.48
N THR A 50 -0.91 1.51 -2.26
CA THR A 50 -0.81 2.91 -1.86
C THR A 50 -2.21 3.42 -1.56
N PHE A 51 -2.38 4.02 -0.39
CA PHE A 51 -3.62 4.58 0.11
C PHE A 51 -3.57 6.10 0.04
N TYR A 52 -4.67 6.74 -0.34
CA TYR A 52 -4.79 8.19 -0.29
C TYR A 52 -6.22 8.62 0.03
N ALA A 53 -6.34 9.73 0.77
CA ALA A 53 -7.62 10.32 1.11
C ALA A 53 -8.15 11.17 -0.06
N GLN A 54 -9.33 10.84 -0.56
CA GLN A 54 -10.04 11.60 -1.57
C GLN A 54 -11.37 12.11 -1.01
N ARG A 55 -11.69 13.38 -1.27
CA ARG A 55 -13.04 13.89 -1.02
C ARG A 55 -13.96 13.40 -2.14
N ALA A 56 -15.06 12.74 -1.80
CA ALA A 56 -16.10 12.36 -2.75
C ALA A 56 -17.18 13.45 -2.81
N GLU A 57 -18.22 13.21 -3.59
CA GLU A 57 -19.43 14.03 -3.56
C GLU A 57 -20.08 13.96 -2.15
N ASP A 58 -20.84 15.00 -1.81
CA ASP A 58 -21.50 15.20 -0.50
C ASP A 58 -20.54 15.32 0.72
N ASP A 59 -21.01 14.88 1.88
CA ASP A 59 -20.30 14.86 3.17
C ASP A 59 -19.42 13.58 3.30
N MET A 60 -18.87 13.05 2.21
CA MET A 60 -18.14 11.78 2.20
C MET A 60 -16.65 11.92 1.85
N TYR A 61 -15.83 11.16 2.55
CA TYR A 61 -14.41 10.95 2.28
C TYR A 61 -14.17 9.48 1.99
N VAL A 62 -13.41 9.20 0.93
CA VAL A 62 -13.05 7.85 0.50
C VAL A 62 -11.54 7.70 0.60
N ILE A 63 -11.09 6.67 1.31
CA ILE A 63 -9.70 6.26 1.31
C ILE A 63 -9.55 5.29 0.13
N ARG A 64 -8.95 5.79 -0.95
CA ARG A 64 -8.73 5.06 -2.19
C ARG A 64 -7.51 4.16 -2.07
N VAL A 65 -7.52 3.08 -2.84
CA VAL A 65 -6.45 2.09 -2.87
C VAL A 65 -5.97 1.92 -4.31
N THR A 66 -4.70 2.21 -4.56
CA THR A 66 -4.05 1.86 -5.82
C THR A 66 -3.04 0.77 -5.58
N ILE A 67 -3.03 -0.23 -6.44
CA ILE A 67 -1.94 -1.21 -6.47
C ILE A 67 -0.77 -0.48 -7.11
N GLY A 68 0.21 -0.10 -6.30
CA GLY A 68 1.49 0.29 -6.84
C GLY A 68 2.10 -0.98 -7.39
N GLU A 69 2.37 -1.03 -8.70
CA GLU A 69 3.44 -1.90 -9.17
C GLU A 69 4.68 -1.45 -8.39
N ALA A 70 5.00 -2.16 -7.31
CA ALA A 70 6.29 -1.99 -6.67
C ALA A 70 7.33 -2.09 -7.79
N PRO A 71 8.34 -1.20 -7.83
CA PRO A 71 9.42 -1.38 -8.78
C PRO A 71 9.90 -2.80 -8.57
N ILE A 72 9.90 -3.60 -9.65
CA ILE A 72 10.61 -4.86 -9.70
C ILE A 72 11.95 -4.60 -9.04
N ILE A 73 12.10 -5.13 -7.81
CA ILE A 73 13.36 -5.12 -7.07
C ILE A 73 14.22 -6.11 -7.83
N GLY A 74 14.72 -5.68 -8.99
CA GLY A 74 15.69 -6.38 -9.78
C GLY A 74 17.03 -6.27 -9.09
N THR A 75 17.17 -6.95 -7.95
CA THR A 75 18.43 -7.51 -7.42
C THR A 75 18.05 -8.46 -6.29
N SER A 76 17.34 -9.55 -6.61
CA SER A 76 17.61 -10.79 -5.89
C SER A 76 18.93 -11.31 -6.46
N CYS A 77 20.05 -10.96 -5.84
CA CYS A 77 21.26 -11.76 -5.93
C CYS A 77 20.98 -13.10 -5.23
N SER A 78 20.19 -13.94 -5.86
CA SER A 78 20.36 -15.37 -5.73
C SER A 78 21.32 -15.71 -6.85
N THR A 79 22.62 -15.72 -6.58
CA THR A 79 23.54 -16.46 -7.44
C THR A 79 23.18 -17.93 -7.27
N PRO A 80 22.62 -18.62 -8.28
CA PRO A 80 22.81 -20.06 -8.33
C PRO A 80 24.31 -20.24 -8.55
N ALA A 81 24.98 -20.90 -7.61
CA ALA A 81 26.25 -21.52 -7.91
C ALA A 81 26.01 -22.49 -9.08
N THR A 82 26.40 -22.08 -10.28
CA THR A 82 26.64 -22.96 -11.41
C THR A 82 27.97 -22.55 -12.02
N ASP A 83 29.02 -23.13 -11.45
CA ASP A 83 30.09 -23.84 -12.13
C ASP A 83 30.39 -23.52 -13.61
N ASP A 84 31.71 -23.56 -13.88
CA ASP A 84 32.31 -24.23 -15.04
C ASP A 84 32.78 -23.37 -16.23
N TRP A 85 33.61 -22.35 -15.99
CA TRP A 85 34.30 -21.58 -17.05
C TRP A 85 35.81 -21.86 -17.17
N GLU A 86 36.40 -22.76 -16.38
CA GLU A 86 37.83 -23.15 -16.50
C GLU A 86 38.07 -24.34 -17.45
N LYS A 87 37.05 -24.92 -18.08
CA LYS A 87 37.22 -26.16 -18.87
C LYS A 87 37.50 -25.97 -20.37
N TYR A 88 37.52 -24.74 -20.90
CA TYR A 88 37.63 -24.51 -22.36
C TYR A 88 38.67 -23.47 -22.81
N MET A 89 39.79 -23.32 -22.09
CA MET A 89 40.94 -22.54 -22.55
C MET A 89 42.24 -23.35 -22.50
N GLN A 90 42.30 -24.47 -23.25
CA GLN A 90 43.54 -25.07 -23.74
C GLN A 90 43.35 -25.63 -25.15
N LYS A 91 43.71 -24.84 -26.16
CA LYS A 91 44.15 -25.14 -27.54
C LYS A 91 43.95 -23.87 -28.36
N ASP A 92 44.93 -23.25 -29.01
CA ASP A 92 46.21 -23.73 -29.56
C ASP A 92 47.34 -22.72 -29.31
#